data_AF-I6V0G6-F1
#
_entry.id   AF-I6V0G6-F1
#
_cell.length_a   1.000
_cell.length_b   1.000
_cell.length_c   1.000
_cell.angle_alpha   90.00
_cell.angle_beta   90.00
_cell.angle_gamma   90.00
#
_symmetry.space_group_name_H-M   'P 1'
#
loop_
_entity.id
_entity.type
_entity.pdbx_description
1 polymer ?
#
loop_
_entity_poly.entity_id
_entity_poly.type
_entity_poly.pdbx_seq_one_letter_code
_entity_poly.pdbx_strand_id
1 'polypeptide(L)'
;MPDVYEPIMGAFSLARRLWKMIVEKKGLPTGDDVASLLENLGFERVCTGSGLAVFRNRFVIALLIPRENMIVVDFLSSSGELSDALELIAYYDKEIECYVVEILPSNELEYEENLGIEPVIIDGKTFELRSYPVLGDFKQGKDKVVLKIDREVYELWKESGKLDVCPVCGGHLRWKQGKALCTECGIEVVVDEEH
;
A
#
# COMPACT_ATOMS: atom_id res chain seq x y z
N MET A 1 7.62 3.18 13.59
CA MET A 1 6.79 2.13 12.95
C MET A 1 5.42 2.71 12.62
N PRO A 2 4.85 2.39 11.45
CA PRO A 2 3.50 2.80 11.08
C PRO A 2 2.47 2.19 12.03
N ASP A 3 1.31 2.84 12.11
CA ASP A 3 0.15 2.32 12.81
C ASP A 3 -0.67 1.48 11.82
N VAL A 4 -0.91 0.20 12.13
CA VAL A 4 -1.68 -0.71 11.28
C VAL A 4 -2.90 -1.22 12.03
N TYR A 5 -3.98 -0.43 11.97
CA TYR A 5 -5.27 -0.74 12.60
C TYR A 5 -6.30 -1.28 11.61
N GLU A 6 -6.15 -0.97 10.33
CA GLU A 6 -7.05 -1.38 9.25
C GLU A 6 -6.26 -2.02 8.10
N PRO A 7 -6.87 -2.92 7.30
CA PRO A 7 -6.21 -3.58 6.16
C PRO A 7 -5.49 -2.62 5.22
N ILE A 8 -6.13 -1.49 4.88
CA ILE A 8 -5.56 -0.48 3.98
C ILE A 8 -4.26 0.12 4.49
N MET A 9 -4.12 0.26 5.82
CA MET A 9 -2.92 0.81 6.42
C MET A 9 -1.72 -0.13 6.24
N GLY A 10 -1.97 -1.44 6.34
CA GLY A 10 -0.98 -2.48 6.08
C GLY A 10 -0.61 -2.56 4.61
N ALA A 11 -1.62 -2.59 3.72
CA ALA A 11 -1.44 -2.69 2.29
C ALA A 11 -0.64 -1.51 1.71
N PHE A 12 -0.99 -0.26 2.03
CA PHE A 12 -0.25 0.93 1.58
C PHE A 12 1.20 0.93 2.05
N SER A 13 1.40 0.66 3.34
CA SER A 13 2.73 0.67 3.94
C SER A 13 3.62 -0.42 3.34
N LEU A 14 3.04 -1.58 3.03
CA LEU A 14 3.75 -2.68 2.36
C LEU A 14 4.02 -2.36 0.89
N ALA A 15 3.04 -1.87 0.13
CA ALA A 15 3.19 -1.51 -1.28
C ALA A 15 4.33 -0.51 -1.49
N ARG A 16 4.42 0.52 -0.63
CA ARG A 16 5.52 1.50 -0.67
C ARG A 16 6.89 0.83 -0.49
N ARG A 17 6.99 -0.11 0.46
CA ARG A 17 8.25 -0.82 0.75
C ARG A 17 8.61 -1.80 -0.36
N LEU A 18 7.62 -2.47 -0.95
CA LEU A 18 7.83 -3.35 -2.11
C LEU A 18 8.29 -2.57 -3.33
N TRP A 19 7.68 -1.42 -3.63
CA TRP A 19 8.15 -0.53 -4.67
C TRP A 19 9.64 -0.20 -4.51
N LYS A 20 10.03 0.37 -3.35
CA LYS A 20 11.42 0.73 -3.09
C LYS A 20 12.35 -0.48 -3.23
N MET A 21 11.95 -1.63 -2.69
CA MET A 21 12.75 -2.85 -2.77
C MET A 21 12.90 -3.38 -4.21
N ILE A 22 11.86 -3.30 -5.05
CA ILE A 22 11.94 -3.71 -6.46
C ILE A 22 12.94 -2.86 -7.22
N VAL A 23 12.91 -1.54 -7.00
CA VAL A 23 13.86 -0.60 -7.62
C VAL A 23 15.28 -0.86 -7.14
N GLU A 24 15.47 -1.03 -5.83
CA GLU A 24 16.79 -1.26 -5.21
C GLU A 24 17.42 -2.60 -5.63
N LYS A 25 16.63 -3.69 -5.62
CA LYS A 25 17.10 -5.04 -5.94
C LYS A 25 17.09 -5.36 -7.43
N LYS A 26 16.46 -4.50 -8.24
CA LYS A 26 16.24 -4.73 -9.67
C LYS A 26 15.49 -6.04 -9.97
N GLY A 27 14.43 -6.30 -9.20
CA GLY A 27 13.62 -7.51 -9.35
C GLY A 27 12.58 -7.69 -8.23
N LEU A 28 11.72 -8.70 -8.37
CA LEU A 28 10.74 -9.00 -7.34
C LEU A 28 11.41 -9.45 -6.03
N PRO A 29 10.88 -9.04 -4.87
CA PRO A 29 11.36 -9.52 -3.59
C PRO A 29 10.99 -10.99 -3.38
N THR A 30 11.76 -11.67 -2.55
CA THR A 30 11.46 -13.06 -2.13
C THR A 30 10.39 -13.08 -1.04
N GLY A 31 9.80 -14.26 -0.79
CA GLY A 31 8.86 -14.42 0.34
C GLY A 31 9.48 -14.04 1.69
N ASP A 32 10.75 -14.35 1.93
CA ASP A 32 11.45 -13.99 3.16
C ASP A 32 11.68 -12.48 3.30
N ASP A 33 11.90 -11.80 2.18
CA ASP A 33 11.99 -10.34 2.17
C ASP A 33 10.66 -9.71 2.60
N VAL A 34 9.55 -10.19 2.02
CA VAL A 34 8.21 -9.68 2.34
C VAL A 34 7.80 -10.03 3.76
N ALA A 35 8.15 -11.23 4.24
CA ALA A 35 7.98 -11.61 5.64
C ALA A 35 8.68 -10.63 6.59
N SER A 36 9.92 -10.26 6.27
CA SER A 36 10.70 -9.29 7.06
C SER A 36 10.07 -7.89 7.02
N LEU A 37 9.49 -7.48 5.89
CA LEU A 37 8.75 -6.23 5.79
C LEU A 37 7.49 -6.24 6.67
N LEU A 38 6.71 -7.31 6.66
CA LEU A 38 5.53 -7.46 7.52
C LEU A 38 5.88 -7.39 9.02
N GLU A 39 6.98 -8.03 9.43
CA GLU A 39 7.49 -7.93 10.81
C GLU A 39 7.88 -6.49 11.17
N ASN A 40 8.54 -5.78 10.26
CA ASN A 40 8.89 -4.36 10.43
C ASN A 40 7.68 -3.41 10.45
N LEU A 41 6.53 -3.86 9.93
CA LEU A 41 5.24 -3.16 10.05
C LEU A 41 4.52 -3.44 11.39
N GLY A 42 5.11 -4.29 12.24
CA GLY A 42 4.57 -4.61 13.56
C GLY A 42 3.64 -5.82 13.58
N PHE A 43 3.71 -6.68 12.56
CA PHE A 43 3.02 -7.97 12.59
C PHE A 43 3.91 -9.05 13.21
N GLU A 44 3.32 -9.90 14.04
CA GLU A 44 3.96 -11.10 14.55
C GLU A 44 3.72 -12.27 13.60
N ARG A 45 4.76 -13.05 13.32
CA ARG A 45 4.64 -14.29 12.53
C ARG A 45 3.96 -15.37 13.38
N VAL A 46 2.79 -15.82 12.95
CA VAL A 46 1.96 -16.80 13.69
C VAL A 46 2.20 -18.23 13.19
N CYS A 47 2.22 -18.42 11.87
CA CYS A 47 2.31 -19.73 11.25
C CYS A 47 3.02 -19.65 9.90
N THR A 48 3.81 -20.66 9.57
CA THR A 48 4.43 -20.83 8.25
C THR A 48 4.36 -22.29 7.84
N GLY A 49 3.85 -22.57 6.65
CA GLY A 49 3.76 -23.93 6.13
C GLY A 49 3.10 -23.99 4.76
N SER A 50 3.44 -25.02 3.98
CA SER A 50 2.77 -25.32 2.69
C SER A 50 2.72 -24.15 1.69
N GLY A 51 3.76 -23.30 1.66
CA GLY A 51 3.80 -22.14 0.75
C GLY A 51 2.94 -20.96 1.20
N LEU A 52 2.56 -20.90 2.47
CA LEU A 52 1.79 -19.82 3.07
C LEU A 52 2.38 -19.42 4.42
N ALA A 53 2.34 -18.12 4.72
CA ALA A 53 2.75 -17.57 6.00
C ALA A 53 1.67 -16.63 6.53
N VAL A 54 1.34 -16.78 7.82
CA VAL A 54 0.34 -15.97 8.51
C VAL A 54 1.06 -15.02 9.46
N PHE A 55 0.79 -13.74 9.28
CA PHE A 55 1.25 -12.65 10.12
C PHE A 55 0.05 -11.97 10.76
N ARG A 56 0.19 -11.48 11.97
CA ARG A 56 -0.92 -10.89 12.70
C ARG A 56 -0.44 -9.80 13.64
N ASN A 57 -1.20 -8.71 13.73
CA ASN A 57 -1.18 -7.85 14.90
C ASN A 57 -2.54 -7.90 15.62
N ARG A 58 -2.78 -6.99 16.57
CA ARG A 58 -4.06 -6.98 17.31
C ARG A 58 -5.29 -6.77 16.42
N PHE A 59 -5.15 -6.08 15.29
CA PHE A 59 -6.25 -5.55 14.48
C PHE A 59 -6.32 -6.13 13.07
N VAL A 60 -5.19 -6.57 12.49
CA VAL A 60 -5.09 -7.02 11.11
C VAL A 60 -4.35 -8.35 11.03
N ILE A 61 -4.83 -9.23 10.16
CA ILE A 61 -4.17 -10.47 9.75
C ILE A 61 -3.63 -10.25 8.33
N ALA A 62 -2.38 -10.61 8.10
CA ALA A 62 -1.75 -10.62 6.78
C ALA A 62 -1.40 -12.06 6.37
N LEU A 63 -1.89 -12.51 5.22
CA LEU A 63 -1.62 -13.82 4.65
C LEU A 63 -0.65 -13.67 3.48
N LEU A 64 0.61 -14.06 3.68
CA LEU A 64 1.63 -14.03 2.65
C LEU A 64 1.63 -15.36 1.87
N ILE A 65 1.38 -15.27 0.56
CA ILE A 65 1.31 -16.39 -0.38
C ILE A 65 2.35 -16.16 -1.49
N PRO A 66 3.62 -16.54 -1.27
CA PRO A 66 4.65 -16.43 -2.30
C PRO A 66 4.38 -17.44 -3.42
N ARG A 67 4.46 -16.98 -4.67
CA ARG A 67 4.35 -17.80 -5.88
C ARG A 67 5.55 -17.59 -6.78
N GLU A 68 5.68 -18.42 -7.81
CA GLU A 68 6.72 -18.24 -8.83
C GLU A 68 6.47 -16.92 -9.58
N ASN A 69 7.42 -15.98 -9.49
CA ASN A 69 7.36 -14.64 -10.09
C ASN A 69 6.19 -13.75 -9.63
N MET A 70 5.61 -14.02 -8.46
CA MET A 70 4.54 -13.22 -7.89
C MET A 70 4.50 -13.34 -6.37
N ILE A 71 4.22 -12.24 -5.68
CA ILE A 71 3.92 -12.22 -4.26
C ILE A 71 2.48 -11.74 -4.08
N VAL A 72 1.70 -12.49 -3.30
CA VAL A 72 0.35 -12.09 -2.88
C VAL A 72 0.35 -11.92 -1.37
N VAL A 73 -0.25 -10.83 -0.88
CA VAL A 73 -0.50 -10.59 0.54
C VAL A 73 -1.94 -10.15 0.76
N ASP A 74 -2.75 -11.01 1.39
CA ASP A 74 -4.11 -10.62 1.80
C ASP A 74 -4.08 -9.95 3.16
N PHE A 75 -4.76 -8.82 3.29
CA PHE A 75 -4.97 -8.11 4.54
C PHE A 75 -6.44 -8.22 4.95
N LEU A 76 -6.68 -8.78 6.13
CA LEU A 76 -8.00 -9.04 6.68
C LEU A 76 -8.13 -8.38 8.05
N SER A 77 -9.31 -7.85 8.36
CA SER A 77 -9.60 -7.40 9.71
C SER A 77 -9.59 -8.59 10.68
N SER A 78 -9.00 -8.41 11.86
CA SER A 78 -9.04 -9.40 12.96
C SER A 78 -10.45 -9.56 13.55
N SER A 79 -11.39 -8.66 13.26
CA SER A 79 -12.82 -8.82 13.61
C SER A 79 -13.50 -9.91 12.77
N GLY A 80 -12.91 -10.30 11.64
CA GLY A 80 -13.50 -11.20 10.65
C GLY A 80 -14.42 -10.51 9.63
N GLU A 81 -14.50 -9.18 9.66
CA GLU A 81 -15.18 -8.40 8.61
C GLU A 81 -14.39 -8.48 7.30
N LEU A 82 -15.07 -8.96 6.25
CA LEU A 82 -14.49 -9.13 4.91
C LEU A 82 -14.77 -7.95 3.98
N SER A 83 -15.62 -7.01 4.37
CA SER A 83 -15.95 -5.80 3.58
C SER A 83 -14.72 -4.95 3.27
N ASP A 84 -13.72 -5.03 4.15
CA ASP A 84 -12.52 -4.20 4.12
C ASP A 84 -11.27 -5.03 3.76
N ALA A 85 -11.48 -6.29 3.33
CA ALA A 85 -10.40 -7.17 2.92
C ALA A 85 -9.73 -6.64 1.64
N LEU A 86 -8.41 -6.61 1.65
CA LEU A 86 -7.59 -6.15 0.53
C LEU A 86 -6.56 -7.20 0.16
N GLU A 87 -6.36 -7.42 -1.14
CA GLU A 87 -5.29 -8.21 -1.69
C GLU A 87 -4.21 -7.27 -2.24
N LEU A 88 -2.96 -7.44 -1.81
CA LEU A 88 -1.81 -6.79 -2.41
C LEU A 88 -1.09 -7.80 -3.29
N ILE A 89 -0.87 -7.45 -4.55
CA ILE A 89 -0.16 -8.31 -5.50
C ILE A 89 1.07 -7.58 -6.02
N ALA A 90 2.22 -8.26 -6.05
CA ALA A 90 3.43 -7.81 -6.73
C ALA A 90 3.90 -8.85 -7.74
N TYR A 91 4.01 -8.48 -9.02
CA TYR A 91 4.37 -9.41 -10.10
C TYR A 91 5.13 -8.71 -11.24
N TYR A 92 5.67 -9.50 -12.17
CA TYR A 92 6.24 -8.99 -13.43
C TYR A 92 5.26 -9.26 -14.57
N ASP A 93 4.75 -8.19 -15.16
CA ASP A 93 3.88 -8.23 -16.33
C ASP A 93 4.72 -8.32 -17.61
N LYS A 94 4.53 -9.41 -18.36
CA LYS A 94 5.28 -9.67 -19.60
C LYS A 94 4.75 -8.90 -20.80
N GLU A 95 3.50 -8.46 -20.78
CA GLU A 95 2.87 -7.75 -21.91
C GLU A 95 3.36 -6.30 -21.97
N ILE A 96 3.44 -5.64 -20.81
CA ILE A 96 3.93 -4.26 -20.69
C ILE A 96 5.41 -4.18 -20.27
N GLU A 97 6.07 -5.33 -20.07
CA GLU A 97 7.45 -5.48 -19.59
C GLU A 97 7.74 -4.67 -18.30
N CYS A 98 6.80 -4.67 -17.35
CA CYS A 98 6.89 -3.88 -16.11
C CYS A 98 6.72 -4.74 -14.86
N TYR A 99 7.35 -4.33 -13.76
CA TYR A 99 6.96 -4.80 -12.43
C TYR A 99 5.75 -4.00 -11.96
N VAL A 100 4.74 -4.69 -11.43
CA VAL A 100 3.49 -4.10 -10.97
C VAL A 100 3.31 -4.43 -9.49
N VAL A 101 2.94 -3.43 -8.69
CA VAL A 101 2.42 -3.61 -7.33
C VAL A 101 1.05 -2.96 -7.25
N GLU A 102 0.02 -3.76 -7.03
CA GLU A 102 -1.37 -3.29 -6.97
C GLU A 102 -2.04 -3.72 -5.67
N ILE A 103 -3.05 -2.95 -5.25
CA ILE A 103 -3.90 -3.25 -4.10
C ILE A 103 -5.33 -3.32 -4.63
N LEU A 104 -5.97 -4.46 -4.45
CA LEU A 104 -7.30 -4.77 -4.94
C LEU A 104 -8.23 -5.06 -3.76
N PRO A 105 -9.51 -4.64 -3.80
CA PRO A 105 -10.52 -5.18 -2.90
C PRO A 105 -10.66 -6.68 -3.11
N SER A 106 -10.72 -7.47 -2.02
CA SER A 106 -10.96 -8.91 -2.13
C SER A 106 -12.43 -9.27 -2.43
N ASN A 107 -13.33 -8.28 -2.53
CA ASN A 107 -14.74 -8.47 -2.88
C ASN A 107 -15.10 -7.70 -4.17
N GLU A 108 -15.36 -8.43 -5.26
CA GLU A 108 -15.72 -7.86 -6.57
C GLU A 108 -17.16 -7.32 -6.64
N LEU A 109 -18.04 -7.65 -5.67
CA LEU A 109 -19.49 -7.39 -5.80
C LEU A 109 -19.94 -5.95 -5.47
N GLU A 110 -19.09 -5.09 -4.91
CA GLU A 110 -19.50 -3.76 -4.41
C GLU A 110 -18.57 -2.58 -4.76
N TYR A 111 -17.48 -2.80 -5.49
CA TYR A 111 -16.36 -1.84 -5.54
C TYR A 111 -15.96 -1.33 -6.94
N GLU A 112 -16.87 -1.37 -7.92
CA GLU A 112 -16.70 -0.54 -9.12
C GLU A 112 -16.75 0.95 -8.66
N GLU A 113 -15.60 1.64 -8.69
CA GLU A 113 -15.40 3.12 -8.57
C GLU A 113 -14.86 3.74 -7.25
N ASN A 114 -14.66 3.01 -6.14
CA ASN A 114 -14.43 3.68 -4.82
C ASN A 114 -12.99 3.67 -4.23
N LEU A 115 -11.98 3.15 -4.93
CA LEU A 115 -10.60 3.21 -4.45
C LEU A 115 -9.75 4.12 -5.34
N GLY A 116 -9.15 5.15 -4.73
CA GLY A 116 -8.23 6.08 -5.38
C GLY A 116 -6.80 5.54 -5.52
N ILE A 117 -6.62 4.22 -5.33
CA ILE A 117 -5.31 3.59 -5.23
C ILE A 117 -4.75 3.37 -6.64
N GLU A 118 -3.76 4.18 -7.00
CA GLU A 118 -3.03 3.98 -8.25
C GLU A 118 -1.95 2.89 -8.06
N PRO A 119 -1.83 1.91 -8.97
CA PRO A 119 -0.81 0.87 -8.88
C PRO A 119 0.59 1.45 -9.08
N VAL A 120 1.58 0.81 -8.48
CA VAL A 120 2.99 1.05 -8.77
C VAL A 120 3.36 0.30 -10.03
N ILE A 121 3.78 0.99 -11.08
CA ILE A 121 4.22 0.39 -12.34
C ILE A 121 5.68 0.81 -12.57
N ILE A 122 6.59 -0.15 -12.64
CA ILE A 122 8.03 0.09 -12.73
C ILE A 122 8.55 -0.57 -14.01
N ASP A 123 9.28 0.19 -14.83
CA ASP A 123 9.91 -0.32 -16.05
C ASP A 123 10.85 -1.50 -15.76
N GLY A 124 10.67 -2.62 -16.45
CA GLY A 124 11.47 -3.84 -16.22
C GLY A 124 12.94 -3.74 -16.63
N LYS A 125 13.31 -2.74 -17.44
CA LYS A 125 14.67 -2.52 -17.97
C LYS A 125 15.37 -1.36 -17.26
N THR A 126 14.69 -0.23 -17.09
CA THR A 126 15.27 0.98 -16.48
C THR A 126 15.06 1.05 -14.98
N PHE A 127 14.07 0.33 -14.43
CA PHE A 127 13.62 0.41 -13.03
C PHE A 127 13.11 1.80 -12.65
N GLU A 128 12.69 2.60 -13.63
CA GLU A 128 12.04 3.89 -13.42
C GLU A 128 10.52 3.71 -13.26
N LEU A 129 9.91 4.55 -12.43
CA LEU A 129 8.47 4.54 -12.19
C LEU A 129 7.73 5.10 -13.42
N ARG A 130 6.69 4.39 -13.86
CA ARG A 130 5.83 4.73 -15.01
C ARG A 130 4.39 5.14 -14.61
N SER A 131 4.10 5.17 -13.31
CA SER A 131 2.83 5.62 -12.72
C SER A 131 3.07 6.64 -11.61
N TYR A 132 2.01 7.16 -11.00
CA TYR A 132 2.07 8.16 -9.93
C TYR A 132 1.41 7.67 -8.62
N PRO A 133 1.87 6.55 -8.03
CA PRO A 133 1.29 5.99 -6.82
C PRO A 133 1.56 6.90 -5.62
N VAL A 134 0.49 7.23 -4.88
CA VAL A 134 0.58 8.07 -3.67
C VAL A 134 0.51 7.17 -2.44
N LEU A 135 1.67 6.61 -2.08
CA LEU A 135 1.80 5.65 -0.98
C LEU A 135 2.57 6.25 0.20
N GLY A 136 2.21 5.83 1.41
CA GLY A 136 2.74 6.41 2.64
C GLY A 136 2.60 5.48 3.83
N ASP A 137 2.98 5.99 4.99
CA ASP A 137 2.80 5.30 6.27
C ASP A 137 1.65 5.97 7.03
N PHE A 138 0.76 5.15 7.60
CA PHE A 138 -0.34 5.66 8.41
C PHE A 138 0.07 5.91 9.86
N LYS A 139 -0.56 6.91 10.45
CA LYS A 139 -0.46 7.30 11.85
C LYS A 139 -1.82 7.61 12.43
N GLN A 140 -2.07 7.12 13.64
CA GLN A 140 -3.27 7.54 14.39
C GLN A 140 -3.01 8.90 15.02
N GLY A 141 -3.66 9.93 14.50
CA GLY A 141 -3.77 11.23 15.15
C GLY A 141 -4.77 11.18 16.31
N LYS A 142 -4.91 12.30 17.04
CA LYS A 142 -5.86 12.41 18.16
C LYS A 142 -7.31 12.15 17.75
N ASP A 143 -7.71 12.69 16.60
CA ASP A 143 -9.10 12.66 16.12
C ASP A 143 -9.24 12.15 14.67
N LYS A 144 -8.11 11.84 14.00
CA LYS A 144 -8.07 11.50 12.57
C LYS A 144 -6.97 10.51 12.24
N VAL A 145 -7.19 9.73 11.20
CA VAL A 145 -6.16 8.93 10.54
C VAL A 145 -5.32 9.84 9.64
N VAL A 146 -4.01 9.76 9.80
CA VAL A 146 -3.05 10.58 9.04
C VAL A 146 -2.24 9.68 8.11
N LEU A 147 -2.25 9.97 6.81
CA LEU A 147 -1.35 9.38 5.82
C LEU A 147 -0.11 10.27 5.68
N LYS A 148 1.04 9.78 6.13
CA LYS A 148 2.33 10.47 5.95
C LYS A 148 2.99 10.05 4.64
N ILE A 149 3.21 11.01 3.76
CA ILE A 149 3.96 10.83 2.51
C ILE A 149 5.28 11.60 2.57
N ASP A 150 6.32 11.10 1.90
CA ASP A 150 7.58 11.86 1.78
C ASP A 150 7.49 12.88 0.63
N ARG A 151 8.51 13.72 0.51
CA ARG A 151 8.59 14.75 -0.53
C ARG A 151 8.62 14.16 -1.94
N GLU A 152 9.27 13.01 -2.12
CA GLU A 152 9.33 12.31 -3.41
C GLU A 152 7.91 11.95 -3.88
N VAL A 153 7.12 11.31 -3.02
CA VAL A 153 5.72 10.96 -3.31
C VAL A 153 4.86 12.21 -3.53
N TYR A 154 5.09 13.28 -2.79
CA TYR A 154 4.36 14.54 -2.99
C TYR A 154 4.63 15.18 -4.36
N GLU A 155 5.89 15.24 -4.81
CA GLU A 155 6.19 15.81 -6.13
C GLU A 155 5.62 14.93 -7.25
N LEU A 156 5.68 13.59 -7.13
CA LEU A 156 5.01 12.68 -8.08
C LEU A 156 3.50 12.95 -8.15
N TRP A 157 2.86 13.10 -6.99
CA TRP A 157 1.43 13.39 -6.92
C TRP A 157 1.07 14.74 -7.54
N LYS A 158 1.94 15.73 -7.38
CA LYS A 158 1.81 17.05 -8.00
C LYS A 158 1.97 16.99 -9.52
N GLU A 159 2.96 16.24 -10.01
CA GLU A 159 3.19 16.03 -11.44
C GLU A 159 2.03 15.30 -12.13
N SER A 160 1.34 14.39 -11.41
CA SER A 160 0.16 13.70 -11.94
C SER A 160 -1.04 14.63 -12.16
N GLY A 161 -1.02 15.83 -11.59
CA GLY A 161 -2.12 16.79 -11.65
C GLY A 161 -3.31 16.42 -10.77
N LYS A 162 -3.18 15.43 -9.87
CA LYS A 162 -4.26 14.88 -9.04
C LYS A 162 -4.22 15.31 -7.57
N LEU A 163 -3.58 16.44 -7.24
CA LEU A 163 -3.45 16.90 -5.83
C LEU A 163 -4.80 17.11 -5.12
N ASP A 164 -5.89 17.28 -5.85
CA ASP A 164 -7.25 17.44 -5.34
C ASP A 164 -8.01 16.11 -5.18
N VAL A 165 -7.40 14.97 -5.53
CA VAL A 165 -7.98 13.63 -5.47
C VAL A 165 -7.36 12.82 -4.33
N CYS A 166 -8.19 12.27 -3.45
CA CYS A 166 -7.76 11.47 -2.31
C CYS A 166 -7.13 10.15 -2.80
N PRO A 167 -5.88 9.85 -2.41
CA PRO A 167 -5.19 8.65 -2.88
C PRO A 167 -5.72 7.35 -2.27
N VAL A 168 -6.64 7.46 -1.31
CA VAL A 168 -7.25 6.32 -0.62
C VAL A 168 -8.61 5.99 -1.21
N CYS A 169 -9.54 6.96 -1.24
CA CYS A 169 -10.92 6.72 -1.65
C CYS A 169 -11.33 7.40 -2.97
N GLY A 170 -10.42 8.11 -3.65
CA GLY A 170 -10.73 8.84 -4.89
C GLY A 170 -11.54 10.14 -4.71
N GLY A 171 -12.00 10.44 -3.49
CA GLY A 171 -12.79 11.63 -3.18
C GLY A 171 -12.00 12.95 -3.21
N HIS A 172 -12.66 14.07 -2.90
CA HIS A 172 -12.03 15.39 -2.98
C HIS A 172 -11.19 15.77 -1.75
N LEU A 173 -10.07 16.46 -2.00
CA LEU A 173 -9.18 16.99 -0.97
C LEU A 173 -9.27 18.51 -0.81
N ARG A 174 -9.15 18.96 0.45
CA ARG A 174 -9.02 20.37 0.81
C ARG A 174 -7.65 20.63 1.43
N TRP A 175 -6.88 21.50 0.79
CA TRP A 175 -5.54 21.87 1.23
C TRP A 175 -5.55 23.04 2.23
N LYS A 176 -4.77 22.91 3.30
CA LYS A 176 -4.50 23.98 4.25
C LYS A 176 -3.12 23.77 4.89
N GLN A 177 -2.22 24.75 4.74
CA GLN A 177 -0.91 24.80 5.41
C GLN A 177 -0.08 23.50 5.24
N GLY A 178 0.09 23.01 4.01
CA GLY A 178 0.89 21.81 3.71
C GLY A 178 0.22 20.47 4.03
N LYS A 179 -1.07 20.50 4.38
CA LYS A 179 -1.88 19.30 4.65
C LYS A 179 -3.09 19.25 3.74
N ALA A 180 -3.51 18.06 3.35
CA ALA A 180 -4.72 17.83 2.58
C ALA A 180 -5.71 16.98 3.38
N LEU A 181 -6.96 17.41 3.54
CA LEU A 181 -8.00 16.65 4.22
C LEU A 181 -9.02 16.16 3.21
N CYS A 182 -9.31 14.86 3.20
CA CYS A 182 -10.41 14.31 2.42
C CYS A 182 -11.74 14.62 3.09
N THR A 183 -12.68 15.19 2.33
CA THR A 183 -14.01 15.53 2.83
C THR A 183 -14.96 14.33 2.87
N GLU A 184 -14.57 13.20 2.30
CA GLU A 184 -15.40 12.00 2.16
C GLU A 184 -14.96 10.91 3.15
N CYS A 185 -13.69 10.46 3.10
CA CYS A 185 -13.18 9.44 4.03
C CYS A 185 -12.53 10.01 5.31
N GLY A 186 -12.34 11.33 5.41
CA GLY A 186 -11.80 11.98 6.60
C GLY A 186 -10.28 11.84 6.82
N ILE A 187 -9.55 11.16 5.92
CA ILE A 187 -8.10 11.00 5.99
C ILE A 187 -7.39 12.35 5.79
N GLU A 188 -6.41 12.64 6.64
CA GLU A 188 -5.49 13.77 6.50
C GLU A 188 -4.17 13.29 5.87
N VAL A 189 -3.82 13.80 4.70
CA VAL A 189 -2.52 13.57 4.06
C VAL A 189 -1.56 14.68 4.50
N VAL A 190 -0.40 14.28 5.03
CA VAL A 190 0.66 15.19 5.50
C VAL A 190 1.94 14.85 4.77
N VAL A 191 2.57 15.87 4.18
CA VAL A 191 3.91 15.77 3.61
C VAL A 191 4.91 15.87 4.77
N ASP A 192 5.71 14.83 4.97
CA ASP A 192 6.78 14.84 5.95
C ASP A 192 7.97 15.62 5.37
N GLU A 193 8.26 16.80 5.94
CA GLU A 193 9.34 17.69 5.50
C GLU A 193 10.72 17.27 6.03
N GLU A 194 10.79 16.30 6.94
CA GLU A 194 12.06 15.77 7.44
C GLU A 194 12.65 14.76 6.44
N HIS A 195 13.61 15.22 5.61
CA HIS A 195 14.93 14.62 5.34
C HIS A 195 15.89 15.71 4.86
#